data_AF-A0AA50E1E8-F1
#
_entry.id   AF-A0AA50E1E8-F1
#
_cell.length_a   1.000
_cell.length_b   1.000
_cell.length_c   1.000
_cell.angle_alpha   90.00
_cell.angle_beta   90.00
_cell.angle_gamma   90.00
#
_symmetry.space_group_name_H-M   'P 1'
#
loop_
_entity.id
_entity.type
_entity.pdbx_description
1 polymer ?
#
loop_
_entity_poly.entity_id
_entity_poly.type
_entity_poly.pdbx_seq_one_letter_code
_entity_poly.pdbx_strand_id
1 'polypeptide(L)'
;MRLSQMLFVTLRDDPADAEIPSHKLLVRAGFIRRLGSGLYAYLPLMWRVLEKVKRIVQEEMNRTGAQECLLPQLQPSELWKMSGRWDTYTESEGIMFALRDRLERELGLGPTHEEVITAIAKEMIRSYRQLPVNLYQIQTKFRDEIRPRFGLMRGREFIMKDAYSFHSDEASLKETYGAMDQAYRNIFSRCGLDFRPVDADSGAIGGSGSQEFMVLADAGEDEILYTADGLYSANVEKAVSVPPNPVPSIFTNYEKRETPNCNTIDSLTTYLQCSPTVVVKNILYKVTHDQGWTFFVLVSIRGDQDINDVKLKNEYIKQFLKKNPFQRILNQDLDNYPQIRDTGKNVIKVELVTKADQNQWFAEDKKLPEGYIGPDLSNEYLRPCPRLTKEKIEELTDLDSSLLNEILNADLHEVSRENYDVLSVGMNIEKKLSTFGTIKLPSQSGNHKIAQASSLVSAYKKLQKFQKQYPVSPLIRLADETIIGLENFVTGANEANYHVLGANWDKEFPTPELVVDVRTAKAGDRPVHDPTGELKTARGIEVGHIFQLGTKYSQAMGATFTNEQGKKNLW
;
A
#
# COMPACT_ATOMS: atom_id res chain seq x y z
N MET A 1 30.89 -3.16 39.27
CA MET A 1 29.82 -3.54 40.22
C MET A 1 29.98 -5.01 40.53
N ARG A 2 29.92 -5.42 41.80
CA ARG A 2 30.01 -6.84 42.17
C ARG A 2 28.69 -7.55 41.86
N LEU A 3 28.74 -8.80 41.43
CA LEU A 3 27.54 -9.58 41.08
C LEU A 3 26.54 -9.67 42.24
N SER A 4 27.05 -9.78 43.47
CA SER A 4 26.26 -9.86 44.71
C SER A 4 25.40 -8.62 45.00
N GLN A 5 25.61 -7.51 44.27
CA GLN A 5 24.85 -6.27 44.39
C GLN A 5 23.95 -6.01 43.18
N MET A 6 23.92 -6.92 42.20
CA MET A 6 23.13 -6.80 40.97
C MET A 6 21.84 -7.59 41.09
N LEU A 7 20.75 -7.05 40.54
CA LEU A 7 19.55 -7.83 40.24
C LEU A 7 19.87 -8.77 39.07
N PHE A 8 20.34 -9.97 39.38
CA PHE A 8 20.78 -10.96 38.40
C PHE A 8 20.34 -12.36 38.82
N VAL A 9 19.43 -12.95 38.03
CA VAL A 9 18.92 -14.30 38.23
C VAL A 9 18.95 -15.04 36.90
N THR A 10 19.73 -16.12 36.85
CA THR A 10 19.77 -17.03 35.69
C THR A 10 18.75 -18.14 35.83
N LEU A 11 18.23 -18.63 34.70
CA LEU A 11 17.34 -19.79 34.66
C LEU A 11 18.07 -21.01 34.11
N ARG A 12 17.85 -22.16 34.74
CA ARG A 12 18.41 -23.44 34.30
C ARG A 12 17.77 -23.88 32.99
N ASP A 13 16.45 -23.89 32.96
CA ASP A 13 15.63 -24.38 31.87
C ASP A 13 15.15 -23.26 30.94
N ASP A 14 14.81 -23.62 29.71
CA ASP A 14 14.23 -22.68 28.74
C ASP A 14 12.81 -22.25 29.20
N PRO A 15 12.47 -20.96 29.10
CA PRO A 15 11.10 -20.50 29.31
C PRO A 15 10.14 -21.15 28.31
N ALA A 16 8.96 -21.56 28.77
CA ALA A 16 7.98 -22.25 27.93
C ALA A 16 7.46 -21.39 26.76
N ASP A 17 7.51 -20.07 26.89
CA ASP A 17 7.04 -19.09 25.91
C ASP A 17 8.16 -18.53 25.00
N ALA A 18 9.38 -19.03 25.14
CA ALA A 18 10.51 -18.59 24.34
C ALA A 18 10.79 -19.56 23.18
N GLU A 19 10.51 -19.12 21.96
CA GLU A 19 10.60 -19.97 20.76
C GLU A 19 12.02 -19.96 20.14
N ILE A 20 12.60 -18.78 19.94
CA ILE A 20 13.89 -18.64 19.24
C ILE A 20 15.10 -18.57 20.19
N PRO A 21 16.32 -18.95 19.73
CA PRO A 21 17.51 -18.98 20.57
C PRO A 21 17.82 -17.66 21.27
N SER A 22 17.71 -16.52 20.58
CA SER A 22 17.99 -15.21 21.18
C SER A 22 17.04 -14.89 22.33
N HIS A 23 15.74 -15.16 22.17
CA HIS A 23 14.75 -14.96 23.22
C HIS A 23 15.04 -15.85 24.44
N LYS A 24 15.27 -17.16 24.21
CA LYS A 24 15.62 -18.13 25.27
C LYS A 24 16.85 -17.69 26.06
N LEU A 25 17.91 -17.31 25.36
CA LEU A 25 19.18 -16.90 25.98
C LEU A 25 19.03 -15.59 26.76
N LEU A 26 18.35 -14.59 26.22
CA LEU A 26 18.16 -13.30 26.91
C LEU A 26 17.35 -13.47 28.20
N VAL A 27 16.33 -14.33 28.22
CA VAL A 27 15.57 -14.60 29.43
C VAL A 27 16.40 -15.43 30.42
N ARG A 28 17.04 -16.51 29.96
CA ARG A 28 17.86 -17.39 30.83
C ARG A 28 19.06 -16.69 31.44
N ALA A 29 19.69 -15.78 30.71
CA ALA A 29 20.81 -15.00 31.20
C ALA A 29 20.38 -13.79 32.05
N GLY A 30 19.08 -13.59 32.31
CA GLY A 30 18.60 -12.48 33.15
C GLY A 30 18.75 -11.11 32.50
N PHE A 31 18.73 -11.02 31.17
CA PHE A 31 18.77 -9.76 30.42
C PHE A 31 17.38 -9.14 30.33
N ILE A 32 16.35 -9.97 30.12
CA ILE A 32 14.97 -9.49 29.99
C ILE A 32 14.00 -10.31 30.84
N ARG A 33 12.85 -9.71 31.14
CA ARG A 33 11.71 -10.38 31.75
C ARG A 33 10.43 -9.98 31.03
N ARG A 34 9.59 -10.95 30.69
CA ARG A 34 8.29 -10.71 30.09
C ARG A 34 7.31 -10.24 31.17
N LEU A 35 6.57 -9.17 30.89
CA LEU A 35 5.48 -8.66 31.73
C LEU A 35 4.10 -8.97 31.13
N GLY A 36 4.02 -9.09 29.81
CA GLY A 36 2.80 -9.40 29.06
C GLY A 36 3.13 -9.82 27.63
N SER A 37 2.11 -10.04 26.80
CA SER A 37 2.33 -10.34 25.38
C SER A 37 3.03 -9.16 24.69
N GLY A 38 4.23 -9.41 24.13
CA GLY A 38 5.04 -8.39 23.47
C GLY A 38 5.60 -7.28 24.38
N LEU A 39 5.55 -7.44 25.70
CA LEU A 39 6.00 -6.42 26.67
C LEU A 39 7.12 -6.99 27.54
N TYR A 40 8.30 -6.36 27.49
CA TYR A 40 9.51 -6.83 28.15
C TYR A 40 10.16 -5.74 29.01
N ALA A 41 10.53 -6.09 30.23
CA ALA A 41 11.42 -5.29 31.06
C ALA A 41 12.88 -5.55 30.67
N TYR A 42 13.62 -4.49 30.39
CA TYR A 42 15.07 -4.54 30.18
C TYR A 42 15.80 -4.48 31.54
N LEU A 43 16.37 -5.59 31.97
CA LEU A 43 17.10 -5.69 33.24
C LEU A 43 18.50 -5.03 33.12
N PRO A 44 19.23 -4.82 34.24
CA PRO A 44 20.47 -4.04 34.23
C PRO A 44 21.53 -4.47 33.21
N LEU A 45 21.64 -5.78 32.89
CA LEU A 45 22.57 -6.25 31.86
C LEU A 45 22.12 -5.88 30.45
N MET A 46 20.83 -6.03 30.14
CA MET A 46 20.30 -5.61 28.84
C MET A 46 20.41 -4.11 28.67
N TRP A 47 20.14 -3.34 29.72
CA TRP A 47 20.30 -1.89 29.67
C TRP A 47 21.73 -1.48 29.30
N ARG A 48 22.75 -2.16 29.85
CA ARG A 48 24.16 -1.93 29.47
C ARG A 48 24.45 -2.26 28.00
N VAL A 49 23.79 -3.26 27.43
CA VAL A 49 23.91 -3.60 26.00
C VAL A 49 23.24 -2.52 25.15
N LEU A 50 22.02 -2.13 25.49
CA LEU A 50 21.29 -1.06 24.80
C LEU A 50 22.07 0.25 24.80
N GLU A 51 22.70 0.64 25.92
CA GLU A 51 23.54 1.84 25.98
C GLU A 51 24.80 1.75 25.09
N LYS A 52 25.37 0.55 24.90
CA LYS A 52 26.50 0.35 23.96
C LYS A 52 26.04 0.51 22.51
N VAL A 53 24.90 -0.10 22.16
CA VAL A 53 24.30 0.00 20.82
C VAL A 53 23.91 1.45 20.53
N LYS A 54 23.20 2.09 21.47
CA LYS A 54 22.81 3.51 21.41
C LYS A 54 24.01 4.40 21.11
N ARG A 55 25.11 4.22 21.82
CA ARG A 55 26.33 5.02 21.60
C ARG A 55 26.89 4.84 20.18
N ILE A 56 26.94 3.61 19.66
CA ILE A 56 27.38 3.36 18.27
C ILE A 56 26.48 4.10 17.29
N VAL A 57 25.16 3.98 17.47
CA VAL A 57 24.16 4.65 16.63
C VAL A 57 24.34 6.17 16.67
N GLN A 58 24.43 6.77 17.86
CA GLN A 58 24.61 8.21 18.01
C GLN A 58 25.91 8.70 17.35
N GLU A 59 27.03 7.98 17.53
CA GLU A 59 28.30 8.35 16.92
C GLU A 59 28.24 8.35 15.39
N GLU A 60 27.61 7.34 14.77
CA GLU A 60 27.50 7.28 13.30
C GLU A 60 26.47 8.29 12.76
N MET A 61 25.34 8.51 13.44
CA MET A 61 24.35 9.53 13.04
C MET A 61 24.93 10.95 13.16
N ASN A 62 25.66 11.25 14.24
CA ASN A 62 26.25 12.58 14.44
C ASN A 62 27.34 12.87 13.39
N ARG A 63 28.06 11.85 12.89
CA ARG A 63 29.04 12.00 11.80
C ARG A 63 28.41 12.48 10.50
N THR A 64 27.14 12.18 10.24
CA THR A 64 26.44 12.66 9.04
C THR A 64 25.87 14.07 9.21
N GLY A 65 26.08 14.71 10.38
CA GLY A 65 25.45 15.99 10.72
C GLY A 65 23.99 15.89 11.15
N ALA A 66 23.46 14.67 11.35
CA ALA A 66 22.11 14.51 11.89
C ALA A 66 22.05 14.98 13.35
N GLN A 67 20.94 15.62 13.74
CA GLN A 67 20.78 16.22 15.06
C GLN A 67 19.79 15.39 15.89
N GLU A 68 20.23 14.99 17.09
CA GLU A 68 19.37 14.22 18.00
C GLU A 68 18.30 15.12 18.65
N CYS A 69 17.05 14.68 18.64
CA CYS A 69 15.93 15.31 19.31
C CYS A 69 15.08 14.26 20.04
N LEU A 70 14.02 14.70 20.73
CA LEU A 70 13.06 13.81 21.37
C LEU A 70 11.64 14.30 21.11
N LEU A 71 10.84 13.49 20.43
CA LEU A 71 9.46 13.80 20.06
C LEU A 71 8.48 13.14 21.04
N PRO A 72 7.26 13.68 21.20
CA PRO A 72 6.25 13.07 22.07
C PRO A 72 5.80 11.69 21.56
N GLN A 73 5.59 10.75 22.49
CA GLN A 73 5.03 9.43 22.19
C GLN A 73 3.51 9.48 22.06
N LEU A 74 2.85 10.34 22.84
CA LEU A 74 1.42 10.57 22.75
C LEU A 74 1.17 11.61 21.66
N GLN A 75 0.47 11.23 20.61
CA GLN A 75 0.33 12.02 19.39
C GLN A 75 -1.15 12.36 19.14
N PRO A 76 -1.48 13.61 18.78
CA PRO A 76 -2.84 14.01 18.43
C PRO A 76 -3.30 13.34 17.14
N SER A 77 -4.52 12.78 17.13
CA SER A 77 -5.09 12.11 15.95
C SER A 77 -5.19 13.03 14.73
N GLU A 78 -5.32 14.34 14.96
CA GLU A 78 -5.45 15.35 13.91
C GLU A 78 -4.28 15.32 12.94
N LEU A 79 -3.04 15.09 13.42
CA LEU A 79 -1.86 15.02 12.56
C LEU A 79 -1.90 13.79 11.64
N TRP A 80 -2.35 12.65 12.16
CA TRP A 80 -2.52 11.41 11.41
C TRP A 80 -3.68 11.45 10.43
N LYS A 81 -4.74 12.18 10.78
CA LYS A 81 -5.87 12.46 9.88
C LYS A 81 -5.43 13.38 8.74
N MET A 82 -4.55 14.36 9.00
CA MET A 82 -3.97 15.21 7.97
C MET A 82 -3.12 14.42 6.95
N SER A 83 -2.35 13.42 7.40
CA SER A 83 -1.60 12.55 6.49
C SER A 83 -2.47 11.50 5.79
N GLY A 84 -3.70 11.28 6.28
CA GLY A 84 -4.60 10.23 5.82
C GLY A 84 -4.26 8.84 6.36
N ARG A 85 -3.31 8.72 7.31
CA ARG A 85 -2.86 7.43 7.85
C ARG A 85 -3.64 6.97 9.09
N TRP A 86 -4.44 7.82 9.72
CA TRP A 86 -5.19 7.47 10.93
C TRP A 86 -5.98 6.17 10.76
N ASP A 87 -6.98 6.15 9.87
CA ASP A 87 -7.85 4.97 9.67
C ASP A 87 -7.08 3.74 9.14
N THR A 88 -6.02 3.97 8.35
CA THR A 88 -5.16 2.86 7.91
C THR A 88 -4.47 2.20 9.10
N TYR A 89 -3.96 2.99 10.05
CA TYR A 89 -3.19 2.48 11.20
C TYR A 89 -4.08 2.01 12.35
N THR A 90 -5.28 2.54 12.51
CA THR A 90 -6.21 2.17 13.59
C THR A 90 -7.24 1.12 13.19
N GLU A 91 -7.73 1.13 11.94
CA GLU A 91 -8.81 0.25 11.48
C GLU A 91 -8.32 -0.82 10.49
N SER A 92 -7.52 -0.44 9.49
CA SER A 92 -7.10 -1.38 8.44
C SER A 92 -6.02 -2.34 8.93
N GLU A 93 -4.88 -1.80 9.34
CA GLU A 93 -3.74 -2.56 9.84
C GLU A 93 -3.91 -2.87 11.34
N GLY A 94 -4.60 -1.99 12.08
CA GLY A 94 -4.84 -2.17 13.51
C GLY A 94 -3.57 -2.12 14.37
N ILE A 95 -2.49 -1.51 13.86
CA ILE A 95 -1.18 -1.49 14.53
C ILE A 95 -0.99 -0.29 15.47
N MET A 96 -1.87 0.71 15.44
CA MET A 96 -1.78 1.86 16.34
C MET A 96 -2.66 1.66 17.57
N PHE A 97 -2.07 1.83 18.76
CA PHE A 97 -2.85 2.02 19.98
C PHE A 97 -3.54 3.39 19.92
N ALA A 98 -4.86 3.38 19.77
CA ALA A 98 -5.71 4.57 19.86
C ALA A 98 -6.36 4.66 21.25
N LEU A 99 -6.43 5.87 21.80
CA LEU A 99 -7.03 6.16 23.10
C LEU A 99 -7.79 7.50 23.08
N ARG A 100 -8.67 7.69 24.05
CA ARG A 100 -9.31 8.97 24.35
C ARG A 100 -8.84 9.50 25.69
N ASP A 101 -8.55 10.80 25.76
CA ASP A 101 -8.26 11.44 27.04
C ASP A 101 -9.52 11.85 27.80
N ARG A 102 -9.35 12.47 28.97
CA ARG A 102 -10.47 12.92 29.83
C ARG A 102 -11.32 14.04 29.22
N LEU A 103 -10.88 14.65 28.12
CA LEU A 103 -11.62 15.65 27.35
C LEU A 103 -12.15 15.05 26.04
N GLU A 104 -12.17 13.73 25.92
CA GLU A 104 -12.62 12.97 24.75
C GLU A 104 -11.80 13.23 23.47
N ARG A 105 -10.59 13.78 23.61
CA ARG A 105 -9.68 13.98 22.47
C ARG A 105 -9.07 12.65 22.05
N GLU A 106 -9.05 12.39 20.76
CA GLU A 106 -8.46 11.19 20.17
C GLU A 106 -6.95 11.32 20.04
N LEU A 107 -6.24 10.35 20.59
CA LEU A 107 -4.79 10.31 20.67
C LEU A 107 -4.30 8.92 20.25
N GLY A 108 -3.10 8.86 19.69
CA GLY A 108 -2.39 7.62 19.38
C GLY A 108 -1.08 7.52 20.16
N LEU A 109 -0.67 6.31 20.54
CA LEU A 109 0.73 6.06 20.89
C LEU A 109 1.52 5.84 19.59
N GLY A 110 2.53 6.68 19.35
CA GLY A 110 3.27 6.74 18.10
C GLY A 110 3.97 5.41 17.74
N PRO A 111 3.56 4.74 16.64
CA PRO A 111 4.32 3.63 16.07
C PRO A 111 5.52 4.12 15.24
N THR A 112 5.51 5.41 14.87
CA THR A 112 6.51 6.19 14.14
C THR A 112 6.16 7.70 14.27
N HIS A 113 6.90 8.60 13.63
CA HIS A 113 6.82 10.06 13.86
C HIS A 113 6.83 10.93 12.58
N GLU A 114 6.52 10.41 11.38
CA GLU A 114 6.54 11.22 10.15
C GLU A 114 5.62 12.46 10.25
N GLU A 115 4.43 12.31 10.81
CA GLU A 115 3.46 13.40 10.97
C GLU A 115 3.93 14.45 11.98
N VAL A 116 4.44 14.00 13.13
CA VAL A 116 4.89 14.88 14.21
C VAL A 116 6.05 15.74 13.74
N ILE A 117 7.05 15.12 13.10
CA ILE A 117 8.24 15.85 12.63
C ILE A 117 7.90 16.75 11.44
N THR A 118 6.97 16.35 10.56
CA THR A 118 6.45 17.19 9.47
C THR A 118 5.75 18.42 10.01
N ALA A 119 4.95 18.29 11.06
CA ALA A 119 4.26 19.42 11.69
C ALA A 119 5.26 20.43 12.27
N ILE A 120 6.31 19.96 12.95
CA ILE A 120 7.38 20.81 13.48
C ILE A 120 8.16 21.48 12.34
N ALA A 121 8.58 20.69 11.34
CA ALA A 121 9.33 21.19 10.19
C ALA A 121 8.56 22.26 9.41
N LYS A 122 7.24 22.09 9.24
CA LYS A 122 6.36 23.08 8.59
C LYS A 122 6.42 24.46 9.26
N GLU A 123 6.52 24.52 10.59
CA GLU A 123 6.55 25.79 11.33
C GLU A 123 7.95 26.43 11.32
N MET A 124 8.99 25.59 11.35
CA MET A 124 10.38 25.96 11.60
C MET A 124 11.22 26.17 10.33
N ILE A 125 10.95 25.41 9.26
CA ILE A 125 11.67 25.46 7.98
C ILE A 125 10.87 26.33 7.01
N ARG A 126 11.32 27.57 6.81
CA ARG A 126 10.62 28.58 6.00
C ARG A 126 11.35 28.95 4.72
N SER A 127 12.65 28.67 4.63
CA SER A 127 13.51 29.04 3.51
C SER A 127 14.45 27.91 3.10
N TYR A 128 14.74 27.84 1.80
CA TYR A 128 15.72 26.91 1.23
C TYR A 128 17.10 27.00 1.90
N ARG A 129 17.47 28.18 2.45
CA ARG A 129 18.75 28.39 3.14
C ARG A 129 18.89 27.59 4.44
N GLN A 130 17.79 27.07 4.97
CA GLN A 130 17.81 26.20 6.14
C GLN A 130 18.03 24.74 5.76
N LEU A 131 17.93 24.39 4.48
CA LEU A 131 17.98 23.02 3.98
C LEU A 131 19.37 22.67 3.44
N PRO A 132 19.82 21.40 3.55
CA PRO A 132 19.11 20.28 4.16
C PRO A 132 19.16 20.28 5.70
N VAL A 133 18.15 19.66 6.32
CA VAL A 133 18.11 19.36 7.77
C VAL A 133 17.88 17.87 7.95
N ASN A 134 18.58 17.25 8.90
CA ASN A 134 18.35 15.85 9.29
C ASN A 134 18.21 15.76 10.82
N LEU A 135 17.06 15.30 11.29
CA LEU A 135 16.73 15.14 12.71
C LEU A 135 16.51 13.66 13.02
N TYR A 136 17.01 13.17 14.14
CA TYR A 136 16.76 11.79 14.59
C TYR A 136 16.45 11.72 16.08
N GLN A 137 15.82 10.64 16.51
CA GLN A 137 15.62 10.33 17.93
C GLN A 137 15.89 8.85 18.19
N ILE A 138 16.14 8.51 19.45
CA ILE A 138 16.18 7.12 19.93
C ILE A 138 15.13 7.01 21.04
N GLN A 139 13.99 6.41 20.70
CA GLN A 139 12.78 6.53 21.51
C GLN A 139 11.90 5.28 21.40
N THR A 140 11.19 4.96 22.49
CA THR A 140 10.21 3.87 22.55
C THR A 140 9.03 4.11 21.62
N LYS A 141 8.71 3.09 20.82
CA LYS A 141 7.56 3.03 19.91
C LYS A 141 6.56 2.00 20.41
N PHE A 142 5.31 2.19 19.99
CA PHE A 142 4.22 1.27 20.30
C PHE A 142 3.55 0.79 19.02
N ARG A 143 3.46 -0.53 18.84
CA ARG A 143 2.69 -1.16 17.76
C ARG A 143 1.81 -2.24 18.37
N ASP A 144 0.50 -2.20 18.17
CA ASP A 144 -0.40 -3.25 18.67
C ASP A 144 -0.36 -4.48 17.77
N GLU A 145 0.80 -5.12 17.78
CA GLU A 145 1.07 -6.30 16.99
C GLU A 145 0.07 -7.41 17.33
N ILE A 146 -0.63 -7.91 16.30
CA ILE A 146 -1.68 -8.94 16.44
C ILE A 146 -1.09 -10.22 17.03
N ARG A 147 0.15 -10.56 16.65
CA ARG A 147 0.87 -11.75 17.14
C ARG A 147 2.30 -11.40 17.56
N PRO A 148 2.50 -10.83 18.75
CA PRO A 148 3.84 -10.57 19.27
C PRO A 148 4.55 -11.89 19.55
N ARG A 149 5.73 -12.08 18.96
CA ARG A 149 6.50 -13.33 19.03
C ARG A 149 8.00 -13.05 19.02
N PHE A 150 8.78 -14.09 19.26
CA PHE A 150 10.24 -14.03 19.12
C PHE A 150 10.97 -13.03 20.05
N GLY A 151 10.42 -12.76 21.23
CA GLY A 151 11.10 -11.93 22.23
C GLY A 151 11.14 -10.46 21.83
N LEU A 152 12.35 -9.89 21.78
CA LEU A 152 12.58 -8.48 21.39
C LEU A 152 12.48 -8.22 19.89
N MET A 153 12.37 -9.28 19.08
CA MET A 153 12.30 -9.18 17.62
C MET A 153 10.97 -8.58 17.15
N ARG A 154 9.87 -8.94 17.82
CA ARG A 154 8.52 -8.49 17.45
C ARG A 154 7.69 -8.25 18.71
N GLY A 155 8.01 -7.13 19.38
CA GLY A 155 7.32 -6.64 20.57
C GLY A 155 6.22 -5.62 20.24
N ARG A 156 5.39 -5.31 21.24
CA ARG A 156 4.40 -4.22 21.15
C ARG A 156 4.92 -2.88 21.65
N GLU A 157 5.93 -2.94 22.51
CA GLU A 157 6.71 -1.81 22.98
C GLU A 157 8.19 -2.11 22.70
N PHE A 158 8.85 -1.23 21.94
CA PHE A 158 10.24 -1.47 21.52
C PHE A 158 10.98 -0.15 21.29
N ILE A 159 12.31 -0.18 21.30
CA ILE A 159 13.15 1.01 21.10
C ILE A 159 13.47 1.11 19.61
N MET A 160 13.24 2.28 19.03
CA MET A 160 13.59 2.57 17.63
C MET A 160 14.47 3.82 17.57
N LYS A 161 15.47 3.78 16.69
CA LYS A 161 16.06 5.00 16.13
C LYS A 161 15.34 5.34 14.84
N ASP A 162 14.70 6.49 14.79
CA ASP A 162 14.03 7.04 13.61
C ASP A 162 14.62 8.40 13.25
N ALA A 163 14.83 8.64 11.96
CA ALA A 163 15.49 9.83 11.42
C ALA A 163 14.71 10.37 10.21
N TYR A 164 14.65 11.70 10.08
CA TYR A 164 13.86 12.39 9.09
C TYR A 164 14.66 13.57 8.54
N SER A 165 14.85 13.57 7.22
CA SER A 165 15.58 14.60 6.52
C SER A 165 14.68 15.40 5.58
N PHE A 166 14.95 16.69 5.48
CA PHE A 166 14.18 17.68 4.73
C PHE A 166 15.09 18.31 3.69
N HIS A 167 14.59 18.47 2.46
CA HIS A 167 15.42 18.81 1.30
C HIS A 167 14.78 19.87 0.41
N SER A 168 15.61 20.64 -0.30
CA SER A 168 15.13 21.60 -1.30
C SER A 168 14.77 20.93 -2.63
N ASP A 169 15.38 19.77 -2.90
CA ASP A 169 15.33 19.06 -4.17
C ASP A 169 15.75 17.59 -4.00
N GLU A 170 15.51 16.80 -5.05
CA GLU A 170 15.78 15.36 -5.07
C GLU A 170 17.27 15.01 -5.00
N ALA A 171 18.16 15.90 -5.48
CA ALA A 171 19.60 15.65 -5.44
C ALA A 171 20.12 15.69 -4.00
N SER A 172 19.68 16.70 -3.22
CA SER A 172 19.96 16.79 -1.78
C SER A 172 19.42 15.60 -0.99
N LEU A 173 18.22 15.12 -1.34
CA LEU A 173 17.64 13.91 -0.75
C LEU A 173 18.51 12.67 -1.02
N LYS A 174 18.93 12.47 -2.28
CA LYS A 174 19.78 11.33 -2.67
C LYS A 174 21.14 11.34 -1.97
N GLU A 175 21.76 12.50 -1.80
CA GLU A 175 23.02 12.63 -1.06
C GLU A 175 22.84 12.20 0.40
N THR A 176 21.78 12.68 1.08
CA THR A 176 21.51 12.32 2.47
C THR A 176 21.12 10.85 2.62
N TYR A 177 20.36 10.31 1.67
CA TYR A 177 20.02 8.89 1.61
C TYR A 177 21.27 8.01 1.51
N GLY A 178 22.23 8.37 0.64
CA GLY A 178 23.53 7.69 0.54
C GLY A 178 24.36 7.80 1.82
N ALA A 179 24.35 8.95 2.49
CA ALA A 179 25.01 9.12 3.78
C ALA A 179 24.38 8.24 4.88
N MET A 180 23.05 8.10 4.87
CA MET A 180 22.31 7.20 5.78
C MET A 180 22.62 5.73 5.49
N ASP A 181 22.69 5.32 4.22
CA ASP A 181 23.10 3.95 3.85
C ASP A 181 24.48 3.62 4.45
N GLN A 182 25.46 4.49 4.24
CA GLN A 182 26.80 4.30 4.80
C GLN A 182 26.82 4.30 6.34
N ALA A 183 26.06 5.19 6.97
CA ALA A 183 25.95 5.23 8.43
C ALA A 183 25.37 3.93 9.00
N TYR A 184 24.31 3.38 8.40
CA TYR A 184 23.70 2.12 8.82
C TYR A 184 24.67 0.95 8.63
N ARG A 185 25.39 0.89 7.50
CA ARG A 185 26.44 -0.12 7.28
C ARG A 185 27.52 -0.07 8.37
N ASN A 186 27.96 1.13 8.74
CA ASN A 186 28.93 1.31 9.82
C ASN A 186 28.35 0.86 11.17
N ILE A 187 27.11 1.24 11.48
CA ILE A 187 26.42 0.84 12.73
C ILE A 187 26.40 -0.68 12.86
N PHE A 188 25.90 -1.39 11.85
CA PHE A 188 25.76 -2.85 11.91
C PHE A 188 27.11 -3.55 11.93
N SER A 189 28.10 -3.07 11.15
CA SER A 189 29.47 -3.58 11.19
C SER A 189 30.11 -3.40 12.57
N ARG A 190 29.93 -2.24 13.21
CA ARG A 190 30.43 -1.95 14.56
C ARG A 190 29.70 -2.73 15.66
N CYS A 191 28.46 -3.13 15.41
CA CYS A 191 27.72 -4.08 16.23
C CYS A 191 28.16 -5.55 16.01
N GLY A 192 29.00 -5.82 15.02
CA GLY A 192 29.51 -7.16 14.69
C GLY A 192 28.47 -8.04 14.00
N LEU A 193 27.53 -7.44 13.27
CA LEU A 193 26.48 -8.17 12.56
C LEU A 193 26.93 -8.48 11.12
N ASP A 194 26.59 -9.69 10.66
CA ASP A 194 26.61 -10.02 9.24
C ASP A 194 25.25 -9.63 8.65
N PHE A 195 25.25 -8.68 7.72
CA PHE A 195 24.03 -8.08 7.20
C PHE A 195 24.14 -7.80 5.71
N ARG A 196 22.99 -7.73 5.06
CA ARG A 196 22.86 -7.42 3.64
C ARG A 196 21.83 -6.30 3.44
N PRO A 197 22.19 -5.22 2.72
CA PRO A 197 21.20 -4.27 2.22
C PRO A 197 20.36 -4.95 1.13
N VAL A 198 19.06 -4.75 1.15
CA VAL A 198 18.14 -5.32 0.16
C VAL A 198 17.14 -4.27 -0.30
N ASP A 199 16.81 -4.26 -1.59
CA ASP A 199 15.72 -3.46 -2.11
C ASP A 199 14.40 -3.93 -1.50
N ALA A 200 13.58 -2.97 -1.07
CA ALA A 200 12.36 -3.25 -0.32
C ALA A 200 11.15 -2.52 -0.91
N ASP A 201 9.96 -2.89 -0.46
CA ASP A 201 8.76 -2.08 -0.70
C ASP A 201 8.77 -0.85 0.24
N SER A 202 8.11 0.24 -0.17
CA SER A 202 7.97 1.42 0.70
C SER A 202 6.77 1.31 1.66
N GLY A 203 5.90 0.32 1.47
CA GLY A 203 4.75 0.03 2.30
C GLY A 203 3.79 1.20 2.46
N ALA A 204 3.08 1.22 3.60
CA ALA A 204 2.20 2.31 3.99
C ALA A 204 2.96 3.63 4.28
N ILE A 205 4.27 3.56 4.55
CA ILE A 205 5.12 4.73 4.75
C ILE A 205 5.25 5.50 3.42
N GLY A 206 5.28 4.80 2.29
CA GLY A 206 5.34 5.36 0.93
C GLY A 206 6.72 5.91 0.56
N GLY A 207 6.91 6.27 -0.71
CA GLY A 207 8.19 6.76 -1.21
C GLY A 207 8.55 6.23 -2.58
N SER A 208 9.65 6.72 -3.17
CA SER A 208 10.17 6.31 -4.49
C SER A 208 11.35 5.33 -4.40
N GLY A 209 12.00 5.24 -3.24
CA GLY A 209 13.13 4.34 -2.97
C GLY A 209 13.09 3.82 -1.55
N SER A 210 13.45 2.56 -1.36
CA SER A 210 13.31 1.84 -0.09
C SER A 210 14.38 0.75 -0.01
N GLN A 211 15.12 0.73 1.09
CA GLN A 211 16.18 -0.26 1.34
C GLN A 211 16.12 -0.75 2.78
N GLU A 212 16.01 -2.06 2.95
CA GLU A 212 16.07 -2.76 4.23
C GLU A 212 17.50 -3.26 4.48
N PHE A 213 17.86 -3.39 5.75
CA PHE A 213 19.11 -4.00 6.20
C PHE A 213 18.78 -5.28 6.93
N MET A 214 19.18 -6.41 6.35
CA MET A 214 18.78 -7.74 6.77
C MET A 214 19.96 -8.47 7.40
N VAL A 215 19.83 -8.87 8.67
CA VAL A 215 20.77 -9.83 9.29
C VAL A 215 20.36 -11.23 8.88
N LEU A 216 21.26 -11.96 8.23
CA LEU A 216 20.96 -13.30 7.71
C LEU A 216 20.85 -14.30 8.86
N ALA A 217 19.66 -14.88 9.03
CA ALA A 217 19.40 -15.84 10.10
C ALA A 217 18.18 -16.72 9.76
N ASP A 218 18.27 -18.02 10.06
CA ASP A 218 17.15 -18.97 9.85
C ASP A 218 15.86 -18.56 10.59
N ALA A 219 16.01 -17.82 11.69
CA ALA A 219 14.93 -17.28 12.50
C ALA A 219 14.34 -15.96 11.98
N GLY A 220 14.91 -15.37 10.92
CA GLY A 220 14.39 -14.16 10.27
C GLY A 220 12.99 -14.38 9.71
N GLU A 221 12.13 -13.38 9.76
CA GLU A 221 10.75 -13.53 9.26
C GLU A 221 10.68 -13.35 7.74
N ASP A 222 11.53 -12.48 7.21
CA ASP A 222 11.56 -12.08 5.82
C ASP A 222 12.36 -13.05 4.96
N GLU A 223 11.88 -13.28 3.75
CA GLU A 223 12.60 -13.99 2.72
C GLU A 223 13.22 -12.96 1.76
N ILE A 224 14.52 -13.11 1.50
CA ILE A 224 15.25 -12.28 0.56
C ILE A 224 15.75 -13.10 -0.62
N LEU A 225 15.71 -12.51 -1.80
CA LEU A 225 16.30 -13.06 -3.01
C LEU A 225 17.56 -12.29 -3.38
N TYR A 226 18.61 -12.99 -3.74
CA TYR A 226 19.91 -12.37 -4.02
C TYR A 226 20.72 -13.15 -5.06
N THR A 227 21.68 -12.47 -5.69
CA THR A 227 22.65 -13.09 -6.59
C THR A 227 23.98 -13.37 -5.87
N ALA A 228 24.65 -14.42 -6.32
CA ALA A 228 25.92 -14.88 -5.73
C ALA A 228 27.06 -13.87 -5.87
N ASP A 229 27.01 -13.03 -6.90
CA ASP A 229 27.98 -11.96 -7.18
C ASP A 229 27.82 -10.72 -6.29
N GLY A 230 26.72 -10.63 -5.52
CA GLY A 230 26.47 -9.48 -4.65
C GLY A 230 25.78 -8.29 -5.33
N LEU A 231 25.54 -8.34 -6.64
CA LEU A 231 25.03 -7.20 -7.42
C LEU A 231 23.53 -6.95 -7.24
N TYR A 232 22.77 -7.97 -6.83
CA TYR A 232 21.34 -7.86 -6.59
C TYR A 232 20.93 -8.51 -5.28
N SER A 233 20.00 -7.85 -4.60
CA SER A 233 19.38 -8.33 -3.37
C SER A 233 18.07 -7.58 -3.14
N ALA A 234 16.97 -8.30 -2.94
CA ALA A 234 15.67 -7.69 -2.70
C ALA A 234 14.85 -8.56 -1.74
N ASN A 235 13.98 -7.93 -0.95
CA ASN A 235 12.90 -8.63 -0.26
C ASN A 235 11.98 -9.29 -1.31
N VAL A 236 11.46 -10.49 -1.05
CA VAL A 236 10.54 -11.20 -1.96
C VAL A 236 9.35 -10.34 -2.38
N GLU A 237 8.86 -9.47 -1.49
CA GLU A 237 7.79 -8.51 -1.78
C GLU A 237 8.13 -7.55 -2.93
N LYS A 238 9.42 -7.23 -3.10
CA LYS A 238 9.93 -6.29 -4.11
C LYS A 238 10.65 -6.98 -5.28
N ALA A 239 11.15 -8.19 -5.07
CA ALA A 239 12.08 -8.84 -5.97
C ALA A 239 11.53 -9.03 -7.38
N VAL A 240 12.31 -8.62 -8.38
CA VAL A 240 12.10 -8.87 -9.80
C VAL A 240 12.99 -10.01 -10.28
N SER A 241 12.55 -10.76 -11.27
CA SER A 241 13.33 -11.83 -11.89
C SER A 241 12.83 -12.10 -13.31
N VAL A 242 13.37 -13.13 -13.97
CA VAL A 242 12.87 -13.70 -15.22
C VAL A 242 12.54 -15.17 -14.96
N PRO A 243 11.26 -15.59 -15.12
CA PRO A 243 10.88 -16.95 -14.81
C PRO A 243 11.42 -17.93 -15.87
N PRO A 244 11.34 -19.25 -15.62
CA PRO A 244 11.66 -20.25 -16.64
C PRO A 244 10.81 -20.07 -17.91
N ASN A 245 11.40 -20.44 -19.05
CA ASN A 245 10.69 -20.43 -20.33
C ASN A 245 9.50 -21.39 -20.26
N PRO A 246 8.34 -21.04 -20.87
CA PRO A 246 7.19 -21.92 -20.89
C PRO A 246 7.50 -23.19 -21.71
N VAL A 247 6.96 -24.31 -21.26
CA VAL A 247 6.95 -25.56 -22.04
C VAL A 247 5.95 -25.38 -23.20
N PRO A 248 6.28 -25.77 -24.45
CA PRO A 248 5.34 -25.70 -25.57
C PRO A 248 4.03 -26.44 -25.30
N SER A 249 2.91 -25.84 -25.73
CA SER A 249 1.59 -26.43 -25.58
C SER A 249 1.43 -27.69 -26.42
N ILE A 250 0.79 -28.70 -25.84
CA ILE A 250 0.37 -29.93 -26.54
C ILE A 250 -0.94 -29.72 -27.31
N PHE A 251 -1.64 -28.62 -27.06
CA PHE A 251 -2.88 -28.26 -27.75
C PHE A 251 -2.54 -27.46 -29.01
N THR A 252 -3.18 -27.80 -30.13
CA THR A 252 -2.94 -27.17 -31.43
C THR A 252 -4.19 -26.56 -32.04
N ASN A 253 -5.37 -26.92 -31.52
CA ASN A 253 -6.65 -26.40 -31.98
C ASN A 253 -7.41 -25.78 -30.80
N TYR A 254 -8.13 -24.71 -31.10
CA TYR A 254 -9.05 -24.09 -30.15
C TYR A 254 -10.26 -25.00 -29.90
N GLU A 255 -10.52 -25.33 -28.65
CA GLU A 255 -11.76 -25.99 -28.25
C GLU A 255 -12.18 -25.66 -26.83
N LYS A 256 -13.50 -25.62 -26.60
CA LYS A 256 -14.07 -25.65 -25.25
C LYS A 256 -14.23 -27.11 -24.82
N ARG A 257 -13.62 -27.48 -23.69
CA ARG A 257 -13.62 -28.85 -23.17
C ARG A 257 -14.20 -28.90 -21.76
N GLU A 258 -14.99 -29.95 -21.51
CA GLU A 258 -15.46 -30.26 -20.16
C GLU A 258 -14.31 -30.79 -19.29
N THR A 259 -14.15 -30.18 -18.12
CA THR A 259 -13.11 -30.41 -17.12
C THR A 259 -13.76 -30.44 -15.73
N PRO A 260 -14.52 -31.49 -15.39
CA PRO A 260 -15.25 -31.54 -14.14
C PRO A 260 -14.30 -31.59 -12.94
N ASN A 261 -14.63 -30.87 -11.87
CA ASN A 261 -13.83 -30.81 -10.63
C ASN A 261 -12.38 -30.31 -10.80
N CYS A 262 -12.09 -29.57 -11.88
CA CYS A 262 -10.78 -28.99 -12.19
C CYS A 262 -10.71 -27.51 -11.79
N ASN A 263 -10.99 -27.17 -10.53
CA ASN A 263 -11.03 -25.79 -10.04
C ASN A 263 -9.67 -25.24 -9.57
N THR A 264 -8.58 -25.99 -9.74
CA THR A 264 -7.21 -25.60 -9.39
C THR A 264 -6.27 -25.90 -10.55
N ILE A 265 -5.13 -25.21 -10.62
CA ILE A 265 -4.12 -25.48 -11.65
C ILE A 265 -3.61 -26.92 -11.57
N ASP A 266 -3.39 -27.44 -10.36
CA ASP A 266 -2.90 -28.81 -10.16
C ASP A 266 -3.92 -29.85 -10.65
N SER A 267 -5.20 -29.70 -10.30
CA SER A 267 -6.24 -30.62 -10.78
C SER A 267 -6.44 -30.52 -12.29
N LEU A 268 -6.38 -29.32 -12.87
CA LEU A 268 -6.51 -29.10 -14.30
C LEU A 268 -5.34 -29.70 -15.10
N THR A 269 -4.11 -29.42 -14.70
CA THR A 269 -2.90 -29.90 -15.40
C THR A 269 -2.76 -31.42 -15.29
N THR A 270 -3.14 -32.00 -14.16
CA THR A 270 -3.23 -33.46 -13.99
C THR A 270 -4.27 -34.06 -14.94
N TYR A 271 -5.46 -33.47 -15.01
CA TYR A 271 -6.55 -33.95 -15.87
C TYR A 271 -6.22 -33.83 -17.37
N LEU A 272 -5.63 -32.71 -17.77
CA LEU A 272 -5.29 -32.41 -19.16
C LEU A 272 -3.91 -32.92 -19.59
N GLN A 273 -3.11 -33.41 -18.66
CA GLN A 273 -1.72 -33.86 -18.87
C GLN A 273 -0.86 -32.80 -19.57
N CYS A 274 -1.00 -31.54 -19.16
CA CYS A 274 -0.25 -30.41 -19.70
C CYS A 274 0.61 -29.73 -18.64
N SER A 275 1.59 -28.93 -19.09
CA SER A 275 2.39 -28.11 -18.18
C SER A 275 1.58 -26.95 -17.59
N PRO A 276 1.73 -26.59 -16.30
CA PRO A 276 1.12 -25.37 -15.75
C PRO A 276 1.58 -24.10 -16.47
N THR A 277 2.72 -24.13 -17.15
CA THR A 277 3.26 -22.99 -17.92
C THR A 277 2.40 -22.60 -19.13
N VAL A 278 1.49 -23.45 -19.59
CA VAL A 278 0.58 -23.14 -20.70
C VAL A 278 -0.80 -22.71 -20.23
N VAL A 279 -1.02 -22.66 -18.91
CA VAL A 279 -2.31 -22.24 -18.34
C VAL A 279 -2.26 -20.75 -18.03
N VAL A 280 -3.27 -20.00 -18.45
CA VAL A 280 -3.54 -18.63 -18.01
C VAL A 280 -4.49 -18.71 -16.82
N LYS A 281 -3.95 -18.42 -15.65
CA LYS A 281 -4.65 -18.32 -14.37
C LYS A 281 -5.26 -16.92 -14.23
N ASN A 282 -6.58 -16.85 -14.02
CA ASN A 282 -7.30 -15.59 -13.83
C ASN A 282 -7.86 -15.53 -12.41
N ILE A 283 -7.49 -14.48 -11.66
CA ILE A 283 -7.86 -14.30 -10.26
C ILE A 283 -8.54 -12.95 -10.10
N LEU A 284 -9.71 -12.93 -9.46
CA LEU A 284 -10.47 -11.71 -9.22
C LEU A 284 -10.21 -11.18 -7.81
N TYR A 285 -9.77 -9.93 -7.73
CA TYR A 285 -9.54 -9.19 -6.49
C TYR A 285 -10.57 -8.08 -6.32
N LYS A 286 -10.89 -7.79 -5.06
CA LYS A 286 -11.64 -6.63 -4.60
C LYS A 286 -10.65 -5.62 -4.01
N VAL A 287 -10.77 -4.36 -4.42
CA VAL A 287 -9.95 -3.26 -3.93
C VAL A 287 -10.84 -2.23 -3.25
N THR A 288 -10.62 -2.00 -1.96
CA THR A 288 -11.38 -1.04 -1.15
C THR A 288 -10.52 0.19 -0.87
N HIS A 289 -11.08 1.37 -1.11
CA HIS A 289 -10.43 2.66 -0.88
C HIS A 289 -10.94 3.37 0.37
N ASP A 290 -10.15 4.32 0.88
CA ASP A 290 -10.36 5.11 2.11
C ASP A 290 -11.71 5.83 2.20
N GLN A 291 -12.34 6.08 1.06
CA GLN A 291 -13.65 6.74 0.98
C GLN A 291 -14.81 5.77 0.75
N GLY A 292 -14.60 4.45 0.92
CA GLY A 292 -15.63 3.41 0.75
C GLY A 292 -15.89 3.01 -0.71
N TRP A 293 -15.07 3.50 -1.64
CA TRP A 293 -15.13 3.07 -3.04
C TRP A 293 -14.56 1.66 -3.20
N THR A 294 -15.25 0.84 -3.99
CA THR A 294 -14.86 -0.54 -4.27
C THR A 294 -14.70 -0.76 -5.76
N PHE A 295 -13.52 -1.29 -6.14
CA PHE A 295 -13.17 -1.67 -7.50
C PHE A 295 -12.86 -3.16 -7.56
N PHE A 296 -12.99 -3.75 -8.73
CA PHE A 296 -12.67 -5.16 -8.97
C PHE A 296 -11.59 -5.27 -10.03
N VAL A 297 -10.57 -6.08 -9.75
CA VAL A 297 -9.37 -6.24 -10.57
C VAL A 297 -9.24 -7.71 -10.96
N LEU A 298 -9.33 -8.00 -12.25
CA LEU A 298 -9.03 -9.32 -12.80
C LEU A 298 -7.54 -9.37 -13.16
N VAL A 299 -6.81 -10.25 -12.47
CA VAL A 299 -5.37 -10.45 -12.68
C VAL A 299 -5.16 -11.75 -13.45
N SER A 300 -4.51 -11.66 -14.60
CA SER A 300 -4.19 -12.80 -15.47
C SER A 300 -2.69 -13.09 -15.40
N ILE A 301 -2.30 -14.32 -15.09
CA ILE A 301 -0.91 -14.73 -14.85
C ILE A 301 -0.69 -16.20 -15.26
N ARG A 302 0.54 -16.64 -15.52
CA ARG A 302 0.84 -18.03 -15.87
C ARG A 302 0.55 -18.99 -14.70
N GLY A 303 0.11 -20.21 -15.00
CA GLY A 303 -0.41 -21.16 -14.00
C GLY A 303 0.59 -21.59 -12.93
N ASP A 304 1.89 -21.62 -13.25
CA ASP A 304 3.01 -21.96 -12.35
C ASP A 304 3.54 -20.78 -11.51
N GLN A 305 2.97 -19.58 -11.71
CA GLN A 305 3.41 -18.35 -11.07
C GLN A 305 2.38 -17.90 -10.03
N ASP A 306 2.83 -17.25 -8.96
CA ASP A 306 1.95 -16.76 -7.89
C ASP A 306 1.91 -15.24 -7.89
N ILE A 307 0.76 -14.68 -7.50
CA ILE A 307 0.61 -13.23 -7.40
C ILE A 307 1.29 -12.77 -6.10
N ASN A 308 2.08 -11.70 -6.23
CA ASN A 308 2.62 -10.94 -5.13
C ASN A 308 1.64 -9.79 -4.82
N ASP A 309 0.97 -9.86 -3.66
CA ASP A 309 -0.06 -8.90 -3.27
C ASP A 309 0.49 -7.47 -3.12
N VAL A 310 1.75 -7.31 -2.70
CA VAL A 310 2.42 -6.00 -2.59
C VAL A 310 2.62 -5.39 -3.97
N LYS A 311 3.14 -6.16 -4.93
CA LYS A 311 3.27 -5.71 -6.32
C LYS A 311 1.92 -5.41 -6.95
N LEU A 312 0.90 -6.26 -6.73
CA LEU A 312 -0.45 -6.03 -7.22
C LEU A 312 -1.02 -4.70 -6.71
N LYS A 313 -0.93 -4.43 -5.40
CA LYS A 313 -1.37 -3.17 -4.80
C LYS A 313 -0.64 -1.98 -5.43
N ASN A 314 0.67 -2.07 -5.59
CA ASN A 314 1.49 -0.99 -6.14
C ASN A 314 1.19 -0.71 -7.62
N GLU A 315 1.09 -1.75 -8.45
CA GLU A 315 0.74 -1.59 -9.87
C GLU A 315 -0.70 -1.13 -10.04
N TYR A 316 -1.65 -1.62 -9.22
CA TYR A 316 -3.00 -1.08 -9.18
C TYR A 316 -3.00 0.42 -8.92
N ILE A 317 -2.34 0.89 -7.85
CA ILE A 317 -2.28 2.31 -7.48
C ILE A 317 -1.68 3.12 -8.64
N LYS A 318 -0.55 2.66 -9.20
CA LYS A 318 0.13 3.32 -10.31
C LYS A 318 -0.75 3.46 -11.55
N GLN A 319 -1.50 2.41 -11.93
CA GLN A 319 -2.39 2.44 -13.09
C GLN A 319 -3.66 3.26 -12.81
N PHE A 320 -4.24 3.10 -11.61
CA PHE A 320 -5.41 3.85 -11.16
C PHE A 320 -5.14 5.36 -11.18
N LEU A 321 -4.04 5.81 -10.56
CA LEU A 321 -3.66 7.23 -10.52
C LEU A 321 -3.40 7.83 -11.91
N LYS A 322 -2.88 7.05 -12.86
CA LYS A 322 -2.61 7.53 -14.23
C LYS A 322 -3.88 7.69 -15.07
N LYS A 323 -4.88 6.83 -14.86
CA LYS A 323 -6.07 6.72 -15.72
C LYS A 323 -7.37 7.24 -15.09
N ASN A 324 -7.38 7.62 -13.81
CA ASN A 324 -8.60 8.06 -13.13
C ASN A 324 -9.18 9.36 -13.77
N PRO A 325 -10.39 9.31 -14.37
CA PRO A 325 -11.02 10.47 -15.02
C PRO A 325 -11.30 11.63 -14.04
N PHE A 326 -11.71 11.31 -12.82
CA PHE A 326 -11.97 12.30 -11.77
C PHE A 326 -10.66 13.00 -11.35
N GLN A 327 -9.54 12.28 -11.34
CA GLN A 327 -8.24 12.85 -11.01
C GLN A 327 -7.67 13.77 -12.10
N ARG A 328 -7.99 13.53 -13.38
CA ARG A 328 -7.65 14.45 -14.49
C ARG A 328 -8.31 15.83 -14.35
N ILE A 329 -9.50 15.89 -13.75
CA ILE A 329 -10.25 17.14 -13.54
C ILE A 329 -9.81 17.83 -12.22
N LEU A 330 -9.47 17.05 -11.19
CA LEU A 330 -9.04 17.55 -9.87
C LEU A 330 -7.67 18.28 -9.87
N ASN A 331 -6.87 18.17 -10.93
CA ASN A 331 -5.54 18.78 -11.04
C ASN A 331 -5.54 20.25 -11.50
N GLN A 332 -6.70 20.89 -11.67
CA GLN A 332 -6.80 22.32 -11.99
C GLN A 332 -7.58 23.06 -10.88
N ASP A 333 -6.85 23.77 -10.01
CA ASP A 333 -7.33 24.79 -9.05
C ASP A 333 -8.43 24.38 -8.04
N LEU A 334 -8.20 23.31 -7.27
CA LEU A 334 -9.07 22.91 -6.14
C LEU A 334 -8.55 23.28 -4.74
N ASP A 335 -7.45 24.04 -4.63
CA ASP A 335 -6.91 24.50 -3.33
C ASP A 335 -7.89 25.36 -2.51
N ASN A 336 -8.97 25.84 -3.14
CA ASN A 336 -10.02 26.63 -2.48
C ASN A 336 -11.22 25.81 -1.95
N TYR A 337 -11.34 24.51 -2.24
CA TYR A 337 -12.50 23.68 -1.86
C TYR A 337 -12.10 22.26 -1.40
N PRO A 338 -11.41 22.12 -0.25
CA PRO A 338 -10.91 20.85 0.27
C PRO A 338 -12.00 19.78 0.49
N GLN A 339 -13.27 20.18 0.61
CA GLN A 339 -14.44 19.31 0.80
C GLN A 339 -14.87 18.49 -0.43
N ILE A 340 -14.25 18.70 -1.61
CA ILE A 340 -14.60 18.04 -2.89
C ILE A 340 -13.49 17.05 -3.34
N ARG A 341 -12.49 16.76 -2.50
CA ARG A 341 -11.33 15.89 -2.86
C ARG A 341 -11.65 14.37 -2.99
N ASP A 342 -12.91 14.00 -3.18
CA ASP A 342 -13.46 12.72 -2.74
C ASP A 342 -13.47 11.62 -3.81
N THR A 343 -12.32 11.41 -4.46
CA THR A 343 -12.00 10.09 -5.02
C THR A 343 -10.98 9.43 -4.13
N GLY A 344 -11.33 8.29 -3.55
CA GLY A 344 -10.48 7.59 -2.59
C GLY A 344 -9.07 7.39 -3.12
N LYS A 345 -8.12 8.18 -2.66
CA LYS A 345 -6.74 8.17 -3.18
C LYS A 345 -5.94 7.01 -2.59
N ASN A 346 -6.34 6.56 -1.40
CA ASN A 346 -5.61 5.54 -0.67
C ASN A 346 -6.36 4.21 -0.74
N VAL A 347 -5.63 3.18 -1.14
CA VAL A 347 -6.12 1.80 -1.07
C VAL A 347 -6.03 1.33 0.38
N ILE A 348 -7.18 1.01 0.99
CA ILE A 348 -7.25 0.39 2.32
C ILE A 348 -6.86 -1.08 2.20
N LYS A 349 -7.52 -1.83 1.31
CA LYS A 349 -7.38 -3.29 1.19
C LYS A 349 -7.39 -3.74 -0.27
N VAL A 350 -6.59 -4.77 -0.55
CA VAL A 350 -6.62 -5.58 -1.78
C VAL A 350 -6.80 -7.01 -1.31
N GLU A 351 -7.92 -7.64 -1.65
CA GLU A 351 -8.27 -8.96 -1.15
C GLU A 351 -8.92 -9.82 -2.23
N LEU A 352 -8.79 -11.13 -2.12
CA LEU A 352 -9.51 -12.07 -2.99
C LEU A 352 -11.01 -11.92 -2.79
N VAL A 353 -11.77 -12.01 -3.88
CA VAL A 353 -13.25 -11.98 -3.81
C VAL A 353 -13.75 -13.19 -3.03
N THR A 354 -14.52 -12.93 -1.97
CA THR A 354 -15.14 -13.97 -1.14
C THR A 354 -16.56 -14.28 -1.58
N LYS A 355 -17.16 -15.35 -1.03
CA LYS A 355 -18.59 -15.65 -1.22
C LYS A 355 -19.50 -14.54 -0.67
N ALA A 356 -19.08 -13.84 0.39
CA ALA A 356 -19.84 -12.71 0.93
C ALA A 356 -19.84 -11.55 -0.06
N ASP A 357 -18.69 -11.29 -0.71
CA ASP A 357 -18.58 -10.27 -1.74
C ASP A 357 -19.45 -10.58 -2.96
N GLN A 358 -19.56 -11.85 -3.36
CA GLN A 358 -20.45 -12.28 -4.44
C GLN A 358 -21.90 -11.89 -4.17
N ASN A 359 -22.41 -12.13 -2.97
CA ASN A 359 -23.79 -11.79 -2.61
C ASN A 359 -24.04 -10.27 -2.61
N GLN A 360 -23.02 -9.47 -2.30
CA GLN A 360 -23.13 -8.03 -2.17
C GLN A 360 -22.96 -7.29 -3.51
N TRP A 361 -21.94 -7.66 -4.28
CA TRP A 361 -21.43 -6.86 -5.39
C TRP A 361 -21.69 -7.45 -6.77
N PHE A 362 -22.16 -8.70 -6.85
CA PHE A 362 -22.38 -9.40 -8.11
C PHE A 362 -23.87 -9.57 -8.40
N ALA A 363 -24.20 -9.81 -9.67
CA ALA A 363 -25.57 -10.05 -10.12
C ALA A 363 -26.10 -11.38 -9.55
N GLU A 364 -27.33 -11.40 -9.04
CA GLU A 364 -27.89 -12.54 -8.31
C GLU A 364 -28.03 -13.81 -9.18
N ASP A 365 -28.20 -13.62 -10.49
CA ASP A 365 -28.32 -14.67 -11.49
C ASP A 365 -26.97 -15.15 -12.05
N LYS A 366 -25.86 -14.47 -11.72
CA LYS A 366 -24.52 -14.76 -12.26
C LYS A 366 -23.53 -15.13 -11.17
N LYS A 367 -23.47 -16.43 -10.85
CA LYS A 367 -22.46 -16.97 -9.95
C LYS A 367 -21.10 -16.97 -10.63
N LEU A 368 -20.07 -16.49 -9.94
CA LEU A 368 -18.71 -16.54 -10.46
C LEU A 368 -18.28 -18.00 -10.65
N PRO A 369 -17.74 -18.36 -11.81
CA PRO A 369 -17.27 -19.71 -12.09
C PRO A 369 -15.89 -19.91 -11.45
N GLU A 370 -15.83 -20.01 -10.11
CA GLU A 370 -14.59 -20.14 -9.34
C GLU A 370 -13.70 -21.27 -9.88
N GLY A 371 -12.45 -20.94 -10.23
CA GLY A 371 -11.50 -21.88 -10.86
C GLY A 371 -11.64 -22.05 -12.37
N TYR A 372 -12.66 -21.42 -12.99
CA TYR A 372 -12.96 -21.49 -14.43
C TYR A 372 -13.14 -20.09 -15.05
N ILE A 373 -12.62 -19.05 -14.41
CA ILE A 373 -12.66 -17.67 -14.92
C ILE A 373 -11.72 -17.54 -16.13
N GLY A 374 -12.22 -16.96 -17.21
CA GLY A 374 -11.46 -16.58 -18.40
C GLY A 374 -10.96 -15.13 -18.35
N PRO A 375 -9.97 -14.75 -19.19
CA PRO A 375 -9.38 -13.41 -19.19
C PRO A 375 -10.35 -12.32 -19.67
N ASP A 376 -11.46 -12.70 -20.30
CA ASP A 376 -12.52 -11.87 -20.86
C ASP A 376 -13.78 -11.78 -19.98
N LEU A 377 -13.73 -12.24 -18.71
CA LEU A 377 -14.88 -12.23 -17.77
C LEU A 377 -15.71 -10.93 -17.88
N SER A 378 -16.98 -11.04 -18.25
CA SER A 378 -17.82 -9.87 -18.58
C SER A 378 -18.09 -8.96 -17.38
N ASN A 379 -18.22 -7.65 -17.62
CA ASN A 379 -18.65 -6.69 -16.60
C ASN A 379 -20.08 -6.98 -16.09
N GLU A 380 -20.88 -7.75 -16.82
CA GLU A 380 -22.24 -8.12 -16.41
C GLU A 380 -22.28 -9.00 -15.16
N TYR A 381 -21.16 -9.58 -14.75
CA TYR A 381 -21.06 -10.28 -13.46
C TYR A 381 -21.17 -9.29 -12.28
N LEU A 382 -20.74 -8.04 -12.45
CA LEU A 382 -20.87 -7.02 -11.42
C LEU A 382 -22.30 -6.47 -11.41
N ARG A 383 -22.83 -6.25 -10.20
CA ARG A 383 -24.11 -5.57 -10.01
C ARG A 383 -24.00 -4.14 -10.53
N PRO A 384 -24.72 -3.73 -11.58
CA PRO A 384 -24.65 -2.36 -12.08
C PRO A 384 -25.26 -1.40 -11.07
N CYS A 385 -24.70 -0.19 -10.97
CA CYS A 385 -25.40 0.89 -10.28
C CYS A 385 -26.69 1.23 -11.07
N PRO A 386 -27.87 1.25 -10.43
CA PRO A 386 -29.11 1.53 -11.13
C PRO A 386 -29.08 2.96 -11.68
N ARG A 387 -29.48 3.11 -12.95
CA ARG A 387 -29.78 4.45 -13.48
C ARG A 387 -31.03 4.98 -12.78
N LEU A 388 -31.00 6.24 -12.39
CA LEU A 388 -32.03 6.85 -11.55
C LEU A 388 -32.90 7.80 -12.35
N THR A 389 -34.20 7.82 -12.07
CA THR A 389 -35.05 8.86 -12.65
C THR A 389 -34.70 10.24 -12.11
N LYS A 390 -35.14 11.29 -12.82
CA LYS A 390 -34.96 12.66 -12.35
C LYS A 390 -35.54 12.84 -10.95
N GLU A 391 -36.76 12.34 -10.71
CA GLU A 391 -37.46 12.43 -9.43
C GLU A 391 -36.65 11.77 -8.32
N LYS A 392 -36.02 10.62 -8.62
CA LYS A 392 -35.19 9.93 -7.62
C LYS A 392 -33.92 10.71 -7.31
N ILE A 393 -33.32 11.38 -8.30
CA ILE A 393 -32.17 12.26 -8.06
C ILE A 393 -32.58 13.49 -7.25
N GLU A 394 -33.75 14.10 -7.53
CA GLU A 394 -34.29 15.19 -6.72
C GLU A 394 -34.47 14.75 -5.26
N GLU A 395 -35.11 13.59 -5.02
CA GLU A 395 -35.29 13.00 -3.69
C GLU A 395 -33.96 12.74 -2.96
N LEU A 396 -32.96 12.23 -3.68
CA LEU A 396 -31.66 11.92 -3.09
C LEU A 396 -30.81 13.16 -2.80
N THR A 397 -30.93 14.21 -3.59
CA THR A 397 -30.01 15.35 -3.54
C THR A 397 -30.56 16.56 -2.80
N ASP A 398 -31.88 16.70 -2.70
CA ASP A 398 -32.59 17.91 -2.26
C ASP A 398 -32.23 19.16 -3.10
N LEU A 399 -31.82 18.97 -4.36
CA LEU A 399 -31.56 20.08 -5.29
C LEU A 399 -32.87 20.69 -5.78
N ASP A 400 -32.87 22.01 -6.02
CA ASP A 400 -33.99 22.64 -6.70
C ASP A 400 -34.06 22.18 -8.16
N SER A 401 -35.28 22.04 -8.70
CA SER A 401 -35.49 21.51 -10.05
C SER A 401 -34.84 22.34 -11.16
N SER A 402 -34.60 23.64 -10.94
CA SER A 402 -33.92 24.49 -11.92
C SER A 402 -32.44 24.13 -12.02
N LEU A 403 -31.75 24.09 -10.87
CA LEU A 403 -30.34 23.73 -10.79
C LEU A 403 -30.09 22.29 -11.22
N LEU A 404 -30.99 21.37 -10.84
CA LEU A 404 -30.88 19.98 -11.30
C LEU A 404 -31.04 19.89 -12.82
N ASN A 405 -31.99 20.58 -13.43
CA ASN A 405 -32.13 20.60 -14.89
C ASN A 405 -30.84 21.10 -15.57
N GLU A 406 -30.16 22.10 -15.01
CA GLU A 406 -28.87 22.57 -15.54
C GLU A 406 -27.79 21.50 -15.48
N ILE A 407 -27.70 20.74 -14.37
CA ILE A 407 -26.76 19.64 -14.20
C ILE A 407 -27.05 18.52 -15.22
N LEU A 408 -28.31 18.10 -15.32
CA LEU A 408 -28.72 17.00 -16.20
C LEU A 408 -28.64 17.38 -17.69
N ASN A 409 -28.78 18.66 -18.04
CA ASN A 409 -28.63 19.15 -19.41
C ASN A 409 -27.18 19.18 -19.90
N ALA A 410 -26.18 19.08 -19.03
CA ALA A 410 -24.78 18.97 -19.44
C ALA A 410 -24.44 17.61 -20.09
N ASP A 411 -25.22 16.55 -19.82
CA ASP A 411 -25.09 15.18 -20.38
C ASP A 411 -25.74 15.01 -21.77
N LEU A 412 -25.75 16.02 -22.65
CA LEU A 412 -26.58 16.03 -23.87
C LEU A 412 -25.98 15.30 -25.10
N HIS A 413 -25.12 14.30 -24.90
CA HIS A 413 -24.71 13.41 -25.99
C HIS A 413 -25.35 12.02 -25.80
N GLU A 414 -26.39 11.76 -26.60
CA GLU A 414 -27.12 10.49 -26.83
C GLU A 414 -28.41 10.21 -25.99
N VAL A 415 -29.53 10.50 -26.66
CA VAL A 415 -30.84 9.80 -26.78
C VAL A 415 -31.47 9.06 -25.57
N SER A 416 -32.71 9.48 -25.27
CA SER A 416 -33.77 8.91 -24.42
C SER A 416 -33.61 9.08 -22.89
N ARG A 417 -34.28 10.11 -22.33
CA ARG A 417 -34.12 10.56 -20.94
C ARG A 417 -35.35 10.29 -20.08
N GLU A 418 -35.35 9.14 -19.43
CA GLU A 418 -36.07 8.96 -18.16
C GLU A 418 -35.11 8.59 -17.02
N ASN A 419 -33.94 7.99 -17.31
CA ASN A 419 -33.00 7.51 -16.30
C ASN A 419 -31.57 8.01 -16.56
N TYR A 420 -30.91 8.50 -15.52
CA TYR A 420 -29.58 9.11 -15.55
C TYR A 420 -28.55 8.24 -14.82
N ASP A 421 -27.32 8.27 -15.33
CA ASP A 421 -26.17 7.62 -14.71
C ASP A 421 -25.64 8.46 -13.54
N VAL A 422 -25.59 7.86 -12.34
CA VAL A 422 -25.25 8.57 -11.09
C VAL A 422 -23.84 9.17 -11.14
N LEU A 423 -22.88 8.48 -11.78
CA LEU A 423 -21.50 8.96 -11.91
C LEU A 423 -21.44 10.21 -12.79
N SER A 424 -22.12 10.18 -13.94
CA SER A 424 -22.19 11.31 -14.88
C SER A 424 -22.82 12.55 -14.24
N VAL A 425 -23.92 12.35 -13.49
CA VAL A 425 -24.56 13.44 -12.71
C VAL A 425 -23.61 14.01 -11.67
N GLY A 426 -22.87 13.15 -10.96
CA GLY A 426 -21.83 13.57 -10.01
C GLY A 426 -20.73 14.41 -10.67
N MET A 427 -20.20 13.98 -11.83
CA MET A 427 -19.20 14.73 -12.60
C MET A 427 -19.72 16.11 -13.03
N ASN A 428 -21.00 16.20 -13.42
CA ASN A 428 -21.59 17.48 -13.79
C ASN A 428 -21.77 18.42 -12.60
N ILE A 429 -22.09 17.90 -11.41
CA ILE A 429 -22.10 18.69 -10.18
C ILE A 429 -20.70 19.23 -9.87
N GLU A 430 -19.65 18.41 -9.98
CA GLU A 430 -18.26 18.85 -9.79
C GLU A 430 -17.86 19.94 -10.80
N LYS A 431 -18.17 19.72 -12.08
CA LYS A 431 -17.91 20.69 -13.14
C LYS A 431 -18.62 22.01 -12.84
N LYS A 432 -19.87 21.96 -12.37
CA LYS A 432 -20.62 23.16 -11.96
C LYS A 432 -19.97 23.83 -10.75
N LEU A 433 -19.54 23.07 -9.74
CA LEU A 433 -18.80 23.59 -8.58
C LEU A 433 -17.51 24.33 -8.99
N SER A 434 -16.79 23.83 -9.99
CA SER A 434 -15.58 24.49 -10.52
C SER A 434 -15.86 25.88 -11.11
N THR A 435 -17.05 26.13 -11.65
CA THR A 435 -17.44 27.45 -12.20
C THR A 435 -17.59 28.54 -11.14
N PHE A 436 -17.72 28.15 -9.86
CA PHE A 436 -17.72 29.11 -8.75
C PHE A 436 -16.31 29.52 -8.32
N GLY A 437 -15.26 28.82 -8.80
CA GLY A 437 -13.87 28.93 -8.34
C GLY A 437 -13.00 30.05 -8.92
N THR A 438 -13.52 30.96 -9.75
CA THR A 438 -12.75 32.09 -10.32
C THR A 438 -13.24 33.49 -9.93
N ILE A 439 -14.27 33.62 -9.08
CA ILE A 439 -14.86 34.93 -8.75
C ILE A 439 -14.39 35.40 -7.38
N LYS A 440 -13.49 36.40 -7.33
CA LYS A 440 -13.32 37.25 -6.13
C LYS A 440 -14.66 37.98 -5.89
N LEU A 441 -15.41 37.58 -4.87
CA LEU A 441 -16.74 38.15 -4.57
C LEU A 441 -16.64 39.44 -3.75
N PRO A 442 -17.22 40.58 -4.21
CA PRO A 442 -17.55 41.72 -3.37
C PRO A 442 -18.91 41.52 -2.66
N SER A 443 -19.08 42.26 -1.57
CA SER A 443 -19.88 41.93 -0.39
C SER A 443 -21.42 42.08 -0.46
N GLN A 444 -22.10 41.93 -1.61
CA GLN A 444 -23.58 41.96 -1.60
C GLN A 444 -24.30 40.94 -2.52
N SER A 445 -23.62 40.26 -3.45
CA SER A 445 -24.17 39.13 -4.24
C SER A 445 -23.70 37.75 -3.76
N GLY A 446 -22.98 37.72 -2.63
CA GLY A 446 -22.28 36.53 -2.11
C GLY A 446 -23.16 35.46 -1.43
N ASN A 447 -24.29 35.82 -0.83
CA ASN A 447 -25.07 34.86 -0.02
C ASN A 447 -25.75 33.77 -0.87
N HIS A 448 -26.26 34.11 -2.05
CA HIS A 448 -26.96 33.14 -2.91
C HIS A 448 -26.00 32.11 -3.53
N LYS A 449 -24.81 32.56 -3.98
CA LYS A 449 -23.78 31.67 -4.54
C LYS A 449 -23.19 30.74 -3.49
N ILE A 450 -22.97 31.22 -2.26
CA ILE A 450 -22.51 30.38 -1.15
C ILE A 450 -23.56 29.32 -0.80
N ALA A 451 -24.84 29.69 -0.75
CA ALA A 451 -25.93 28.75 -0.49
C ALA A 451 -26.04 27.67 -1.59
N GLN A 452 -25.93 28.06 -2.87
CA GLN A 452 -25.92 27.12 -4.00
C GLN A 452 -24.68 26.20 -4.02
N ALA A 453 -23.49 26.72 -3.72
CA ALA A 453 -22.29 25.89 -3.62
C ALA A 453 -22.42 24.87 -2.47
N SER A 454 -23.00 25.28 -1.33
CA SER A 454 -23.27 24.39 -0.20
C SER A 454 -24.27 23.29 -0.55
N SER A 455 -25.37 23.61 -1.25
CA SER A 455 -26.36 22.62 -1.68
C SER A 455 -25.78 21.63 -2.69
N LEU A 456 -24.96 22.10 -3.65
CA LEU A 456 -24.26 21.24 -4.60
C LEU A 456 -23.27 20.28 -3.91
N VAL A 457 -22.50 20.76 -2.92
CA VAL A 457 -21.61 19.89 -2.13
C VAL A 457 -22.41 18.84 -1.36
N SER A 458 -23.54 19.22 -0.76
CA SER A 458 -24.43 18.29 -0.04
C SER A 458 -25.00 17.24 -0.98
N ALA A 459 -25.54 17.67 -2.13
CA ALA A 459 -26.07 16.80 -3.18
C ALA A 459 -25.03 15.79 -3.68
N TYR A 460 -23.82 16.28 -3.97
CA TYR A 460 -22.70 15.44 -4.40
C TYR A 460 -22.39 14.34 -3.38
N LYS A 461 -22.29 14.68 -2.09
CA LYS A 461 -22.03 13.70 -1.02
C LYS A 461 -23.13 12.64 -0.90
N LYS A 462 -24.40 13.02 -1.10
CA LYS A 462 -25.52 12.07 -1.07
C LYS A 462 -25.50 11.12 -2.26
N LEU A 463 -25.24 11.63 -3.47
CA LEU A 463 -25.07 10.77 -4.66
C LEU A 463 -23.89 9.82 -4.49
N GLN A 464 -22.76 10.30 -3.97
CA GLN A 464 -21.62 9.43 -3.66
C GLN A 464 -21.99 8.34 -2.65
N LYS A 465 -22.70 8.67 -1.57
CA LYS A 465 -23.15 7.67 -0.58
C LYS A 465 -24.06 6.61 -1.20
N PHE A 466 -24.90 7.00 -2.16
CA PHE A 466 -25.70 6.06 -2.93
C PHE A 466 -24.81 5.19 -3.83
N GLN A 467 -23.91 5.80 -4.59
CA GLN A 467 -23.02 5.11 -5.52
C GLN A 467 -22.10 4.10 -4.83
N LYS A 468 -21.57 4.42 -3.64
CA LYS A 468 -20.66 3.55 -2.85
C LYS A 468 -21.28 2.20 -2.44
N GLN A 469 -22.59 2.00 -2.65
CA GLN A 469 -23.27 0.72 -2.46
C GLN A 469 -23.14 -0.23 -3.66
N TYR A 470 -22.55 0.24 -4.77
CA TYR A 470 -22.38 -0.49 -6.02
C TYR A 470 -20.90 -0.47 -6.44
N PRO A 471 -20.42 -1.50 -7.16
CA PRO A 471 -19.05 -1.50 -7.68
C PRO A 471 -18.86 -0.40 -8.71
N VAL A 472 -17.66 0.17 -8.78
CA VAL A 472 -17.29 1.08 -9.86
C VAL A 472 -16.89 0.24 -11.08
N SER A 473 -17.61 0.43 -12.18
CA SER A 473 -17.41 -0.28 -13.46
C SER A 473 -16.56 0.56 -14.43
N PRO A 474 -15.74 -0.05 -15.32
CA PRO A 474 -15.60 -1.49 -15.60
C PRO A 474 -14.58 -2.23 -14.72
N LEU A 475 -14.57 -3.58 -14.82
CA LEU A 475 -13.51 -4.44 -14.29
C LEU A 475 -12.14 -3.94 -14.80
N ILE A 476 -11.21 -3.75 -13.88
CA ILE A 476 -9.82 -3.42 -14.22
C ILE A 476 -9.12 -4.73 -14.54
N ARG A 477 -8.48 -4.82 -15.70
CA ARG A 477 -7.74 -6.02 -16.11
C ARG A 477 -6.25 -5.74 -16.03
N LEU A 478 -5.52 -6.56 -15.30
CA LEU A 478 -4.06 -6.55 -15.22
C LEU A 478 -3.54 -7.89 -15.70
N ALA A 479 -2.50 -7.87 -16.52
CA ALA A 479 -1.85 -9.08 -17.00
C ALA A 479 -0.37 -9.07 -16.60
N ASP A 480 0.09 -10.19 -16.05
CA ASP A 480 1.51 -10.41 -15.84
C ASP A 480 2.23 -10.63 -17.19
N GLU A 481 3.48 -10.18 -17.31
CA GLU A 481 4.26 -10.33 -18.55
C GLU A 481 4.38 -11.80 -19.01
N THR A 482 4.31 -12.76 -18.07
CA THR A 482 4.43 -14.19 -18.35
C THR A 482 3.40 -14.78 -19.30
N ILE A 483 2.26 -14.13 -19.51
CA ILE A 483 1.18 -14.66 -20.37
C ILE A 483 1.16 -14.05 -21.77
N ILE A 484 1.83 -12.91 -21.98
CA ILE A 484 1.70 -12.12 -23.22
C ILE A 484 2.22 -12.89 -24.44
N GLY A 485 3.32 -13.63 -24.27
CA GLY A 485 3.94 -14.44 -25.33
C GLY A 485 3.45 -15.89 -25.40
N LEU A 486 2.40 -16.28 -24.66
CA LEU A 486 1.90 -17.66 -24.69
C LEU A 486 1.08 -17.92 -25.96
N GLU A 487 1.33 -19.07 -26.57
CA GLU A 487 0.57 -19.60 -27.69
C GLU A 487 -0.19 -20.87 -27.29
N ASN A 488 -1.37 -21.06 -27.86
CA ASN A 488 -2.23 -22.23 -27.63
C ASN A 488 -2.45 -22.54 -26.15
N PHE A 489 -2.69 -21.50 -25.36
CA PHE A 489 -2.84 -21.59 -23.92
C PHE A 489 -4.17 -22.21 -23.50
N VAL A 490 -4.22 -22.64 -22.25
CA VAL A 490 -5.41 -23.13 -21.55
C VAL A 490 -5.92 -22.06 -20.61
N THR A 491 -7.22 -21.81 -20.56
CA THR A 491 -7.83 -20.87 -19.60
C THR A 491 -9.25 -21.29 -19.24
N GLY A 492 -9.80 -20.76 -18.16
CA GLY A 492 -11.20 -20.95 -17.81
C GLY A 492 -12.15 -20.44 -18.90
N ALA A 493 -13.32 -21.10 -19.05
CA ALA A 493 -14.30 -20.77 -20.08
C ALA A 493 -15.42 -19.80 -19.61
N ASN A 494 -15.25 -19.16 -18.46
CA ASN A 494 -16.31 -18.41 -17.75
C ASN A 494 -17.56 -19.26 -17.46
N GLU A 495 -17.39 -20.58 -17.36
CA GLU A 495 -18.46 -21.53 -17.07
C GLU A 495 -17.90 -22.64 -16.18
N ALA A 496 -18.62 -22.98 -15.11
CA ALA A 496 -18.19 -24.01 -14.18
C ALA A 496 -17.98 -25.34 -14.90
N ASN A 497 -16.89 -26.03 -14.58
CA ASN A 497 -16.49 -27.30 -15.19
C ASN A 497 -16.06 -27.21 -16.65
N TYR A 498 -15.82 -26.03 -17.21
CA TYR A 498 -15.30 -25.90 -18.59
C TYR A 498 -14.05 -25.05 -18.66
N HIS A 499 -13.11 -25.51 -19.47
CA HIS A 499 -11.94 -24.74 -19.90
C HIS A 499 -11.91 -24.63 -21.42
N VAL A 500 -11.21 -23.61 -21.89
CA VAL A 500 -10.82 -23.46 -23.28
C VAL A 500 -9.37 -23.89 -23.42
N LEU A 501 -9.09 -24.70 -24.44
CA LEU A 501 -7.76 -25.20 -24.77
C LEU A 501 -7.31 -24.63 -26.12
N GLY A 502 -6.01 -24.49 -26.33
CA GLY A 502 -5.47 -24.05 -27.62
C GLY A 502 -5.82 -22.60 -27.99
N ALA A 503 -6.10 -21.76 -27.00
CA ALA A 503 -6.46 -20.36 -27.21
C ALA A 503 -5.25 -19.48 -27.51
N ASN A 504 -5.49 -18.40 -28.26
CA ASN A 504 -4.46 -17.42 -28.59
C ASN A 504 -4.99 -15.98 -28.42
N TRP A 505 -4.05 -15.09 -28.09
CA TRP A 505 -4.32 -13.66 -28.10
C TRP A 505 -4.62 -13.14 -29.51
N ASP A 506 -5.48 -12.14 -29.59
CA ASP A 506 -6.00 -11.49 -30.80
C ASP A 506 -6.69 -12.43 -31.81
N LYS A 507 -6.96 -13.68 -31.42
CA LYS A 507 -7.83 -14.62 -32.15
C LYS A 507 -9.11 -14.89 -31.37
N GLU A 508 -8.98 -15.46 -30.18
CA GLU A 508 -10.13 -15.81 -29.33
C GLU A 508 -10.25 -14.92 -28.10
N PHE A 509 -9.13 -14.38 -27.60
CA PHE A 509 -9.11 -13.40 -26.50
C PHE A 509 -8.32 -12.17 -26.91
N PRO A 510 -8.74 -10.94 -26.56
CA PRO A 510 -7.96 -9.75 -26.86
C PRO A 510 -6.66 -9.73 -26.06
N THR A 511 -5.56 -9.24 -26.67
CA THR A 511 -4.31 -9.00 -25.93
C THR A 511 -4.55 -8.01 -24.77
N PRO A 512 -4.11 -8.32 -23.54
CA PRO A 512 -4.28 -7.43 -22.40
C PRO A 512 -3.59 -6.06 -22.58
N GLU A 513 -4.30 -4.96 -22.32
CA GLU A 513 -3.74 -3.60 -22.45
C GLU A 513 -2.77 -3.21 -21.33
N LEU A 514 -3.01 -3.70 -20.11
CA LEU A 514 -2.25 -3.32 -18.91
C LEU A 514 -1.33 -4.48 -18.50
N VAL A 515 -0.13 -4.49 -19.07
CA VAL A 515 0.93 -5.43 -18.71
C VAL A 515 1.73 -4.88 -17.51
N VAL A 516 1.89 -5.70 -16.48
CA VAL A 516 2.48 -5.35 -15.19
C VAL A 516 3.34 -6.49 -14.64
N ASP A 517 4.25 -6.22 -13.71
CA ASP A 517 4.92 -7.26 -12.91
C ASP A 517 4.16 -7.42 -11.59
N VAL A 518 3.39 -8.50 -11.49
CA VAL A 518 2.59 -8.82 -10.29
C VAL A 518 2.97 -10.18 -9.72
N ARG A 519 4.00 -10.83 -10.25
CA ARG A 519 4.39 -12.17 -9.83
C ARG A 519 5.39 -12.14 -8.67
N THR A 520 5.34 -13.17 -7.85
CA THR A 520 6.34 -13.46 -6.82
C THR A 520 7.57 -14.07 -7.48
N ALA A 521 8.72 -13.39 -7.39
CA ALA A 521 9.99 -13.97 -7.79
C ALA A 521 10.35 -15.16 -6.89
N LYS A 522 11.03 -16.17 -7.43
CA LYS A 522 11.37 -17.40 -6.72
C LYS A 522 12.86 -17.71 -6.80
N ALA A 523 13.37 -18.48 -5.84
CA ALA A 523 14.71 -19.05 -5.95
C ALA A 523 14.79 -19.93 -7.21
N GLY A 524 15.90 -19.85 -7.94
CA GLY A 524 16.08 -20.50 -9.24
C GLY A 524 15.56 -19.70 -10.44
N ASP A 525 14.79 -18.63 -10.24
CA ASP A 525 14.52 -17.68 -11.32
C ASP A 525 15.83 -17.00 -11.75
N ARG A 526 15.87 -16.54 -13.00
CA ARG A 526 17.03 -15.81 -13.53
C ARG A 526 16.99 -14.35 -13.08
N PRO A 527 18.09 -13.74 -12.65
CA PRO A 527 18.13 -12.32 -12.36
C PRO A 527 17.99 -11.49 -13.64
N VAL A 528 17.37 -10.31 -13.54
CA VAL A 528 17.13 -9.43 -14.70
C VAL A 528 18.44 -8.88 -15.28
N HIS A 529 19.44 -8.61 -14.43
CA HIS A 529 20.72 -8.05 -14.87
C HIS A 529 21.68 -9.10 -15.44
N ASP A 530 21.49 -10.38 -15.11
CA ASP A 530 22.28 -11.50 -15.62
C ASP A 530 21.39 -12.73 -15.88
N PRO A 531 20.90 -12.91 -17.11
CA PRO A 531 20.05 -14.05 -17.46
C PRO A 531 20.75 -15.43 -17.37
N THR A 532 22.06 -15.49 -17.14
CA THR A 532 22.81 -16.75 -16.98
C THR A 532 22.94 -17.19 -15.52
N GLY A 533 22.70 -16.27 -14.59
CA GLY A 533 22.70 -16.54 -13.16
C GLY A 533 21.37 -17.08 -12.65
N GLU A 534 21.32 -17.31 -11.34
CA GLU A 534 20.12 -17.74 -10.63
C GLU A 534 19.96 -16.95 -9.33
N LEU A 535 18.71 -16.65 -8.97
CA LEU A 535 18.38 -16.09 -7.67
C LEU A 535 18.48 -17.17 -6.59
N LYS A 536 19.20 -16.83 -5.53
CA LYS A 536 19.27 -17.60 -4.28
C LYS A 536 18.31 -16.98 -3.27
N THR A 537 17.90 -17.78 -2.28
CA THR A 537 17.07 -17.32 -1.17
C THR A 537 17.81 -17.43 0.16
N ALA A 538 17.50 -16.54 1.09
CA ALA A 538 17.89 -16.62 2.49
C ALA A 538 16.80 -15.98 3.36
N ARG A 539 16.78 -16.33 4.66
CA ARG A 539 15.94 -15.65 5.64
C ARG A 539 16.69 -14.53 6.33
N GLY A 540 16.00 -13.41 6.53
CA GLY A 540 16.55 -12.17 7.05
C GLY A 540 15.76 -11.65 8.24
N ILE A 541 16.47 -11.06 9.19
CA ILE A 541 15.92 -10.21 10.24
C ILE A 541 16.11 -8.77 9.78
N GLU A 542 15.02 -8.03 9.56
CA GLU A 542 15.09 -6.59 9.34
C GLU A 542 15.60 -5.89 10.60
N VAL A 543 16.77 -5.25 10.52
CA VAL A 543 17.38 -4.47 11.62
C VAL A 543 17.42 -2.97 11.34
N GLY A 544 17.00 -2.55 10.14
CA GLY A 544 16.88 -1.14 9.78
C GLY A 544 16.30 -0.95 8.38
N HIS A 545 15.75 0.23 8.15
CA HIS A 545 15.07 0.60 6.90
C HIS A 545 15.32 2.07 6.61
N ILE A 546 15.64 2.41 5.36
CA ILE A 546 15.75 3.78 4.88
C ILE A 546 14.81 4.02 3.67
N PHE A 547 14.15 5.18 3.63
CA PHE A 547 13.14 5.53 2.64
C PHE A 547 13.43 6.88 1.97
N GLN A 548 13.05 7.02 0.70
CA GLN A 548 12.91 8.30 0.00
C GLN A 548 11.43 8.67 -0.08
N LEU A 549 10.93 9.39 0.93
CA LEU A 549 9.49 9.68 1.10
C LEU A 549 8.93 10.67 0.07
N GLY A 550 9.80 11.43 -0.59
CA GLY A 550 9.41 12.54 -1.47
C GLY A 550 8.48 13.52 -0.76
N THR A 551 7.49 14.03 -1.48
CA THR A 551 6.59 15.06 -0.97
C THR A 551 5.32 14.51 -0.30
N LYS A 552 5.27 13.21 0.06
CA LYS A 552 4.03 12.58 0.55
C LYS A 552 3.43 13.32 1.76
N TYR A 553 4.23 13.52 2.80
CA TYR A 553 3.79 14.17 4.03
C TYR A 553 3.72 15.68 3.89
N SER A 554 4.69 16.29 3.21
CA SER A 554 4.71 17.74 2.98
C SER A 554 3.50 18.18 2.16
N GLN A 555 3.09 17.42 1.15
CA GLN A 555 1.88 17.68 0.37
C GLN A 555 0.61 17.51 1.21
N ALA A 556 0.47 16.39 1.93
CA ALA A 556 -0.73 16.10 2.72
C ALA A 556 -0.94 17.13 3.84
N MET A 557 0.15 17.57 4.47
CA MET A 557 0.11 18.50 5.61
C MET A 557 0.33 19.96 5.21
N GLY A 558 0.49 20.26 3.91
CA GLY A 558 0.71 21.61 3.38
C GLY A 558 1.98 22.27 3.92
N ALA A 559 3.06 21.50 4.04
CA ALA A 559 4.35 21.97 4.52
C ALA A 559 5.19 22.48 3.33
N THR A 560 5.52 23.77 3.34
CA THR A 560 6.23 24.43 2.24
C THR A 560 7.36 25.30 2.75
N PHE A 561 8.39 25.48 1.92
CA PHE A 561 9.45 26.47 2.13
C PHE A 561 9.47 27.48 0.97
N THR A 562 10.11 28.63 1.19
CA THR A 562 10.37 29.61 0.14
C THR A 562 11.69 29.28 -0.56
N ASN A 563 11.65 29.00 -1.86
CA ASN A 563 12.79 28.66 -2.70
C ASN A 563 13.63 29.90 -3.10
N GLU A 564 14.72 29.69 -3.83
CA GLU A 564 15.62 30.74 -4.30
C GLU A 564 14.93 31.84 -5.12
N GLN A 565 13.87 31.48 -5.86
CA GLN A 565 13.10 32.40 -6.69
C GLN A 565 11.95 33.08 -5.91
N GLY A 566 11.88 32.90 -4.59
CA GLY A 566 10.83 33.47 -3.74
C GLY A 566 9.46 32.76 -3.84
N LYS A 567 9.38 31.62 -4.52
CA LYS A 567 8.15 30.82 -4.65
C LYS A 567 8.03 29.81 -3.52
N LYS A 568 6.79 29.42 -3.20
CA LYS A 568 6.50 28.33 -2.26
C LYS A 568 6.64 26.98 -2.95
N ASN A 569 7.53 26.14 -2.42
CA ASN A 569 7.74 24.76 -2.85
C ASN A 569 7.47 23.81 -1.67
N LEU A 570 7.04 22.58 -1.98
CA LEU A 570 7.08 21.47 -1.03
C LEU A 570 8.55 21.05 -0.85
N TRP A 571 8.93 20.70 0.38
CA TRP A 571 10.20 20.03 0.68
C TRP A 571 10.06 18.51 0.57
#